data_AF-A0A093Z9R0-F1
#
_entry.id   AF-A0A093Z9R0-F1
#
_cell.length_a   1.000
_cell.length_b   1.000
_cell.length_c   1.000
_cell.angle_alpha   90.00
_cell.angle_beta   90.00
_cell.angle_gamma   90.00
#
_symmetry.space_group_name_H-M   'P 1'
#
loop_
_entity.id
_entity.type
_entity.pdbx_description
1 polymer ?
#
loop_
_entity_poly.entity_id
_entity_poly.type
_entity_poly.pdbx_seq_one_letter_code
_entity_poly.pdbx_strand_id
1 'polypeptide(L)'
;MIAHTNELELQLQEGTSYLDCFRGPNLRRTEIASVVWMTQVLCGIWFGGNVTYFLQQAGFNPDKSFDFGIGTNGIALAGTIASWFVMPRVGRRTLYLVGLSVMFTVLMVVGFLGIPTPRPWIGWTSGALMMIFVATYGVTVGPVCYCLVAEIPSTRLRIKTVVLARNAYLIVSIVANFLNPPILNPTAWNLRGKGGFIWCGFCLSVLVWTYFRLPEPKGLSTTELDILFEDGVSARDFRKVHVDPFERGNNKGEEEDARVAIAASATTEKV
;
A
#
# COMPACT_ATOMS: atom_id res chain seq x y z
N MET A 1 -7.49 -27.16 17.41
CA MET A 1 -7.91 -25.97 16.64
C MET A 1 -6.83 -25.53 15.64
N ILE A 2 -5.61 -25.16 16.07
CA ILE A 2 -4.52 -24.74 15.16
C ILE A 2 -4.13 -25.80 14.12
N ALA A 3 -4.01 -27.08 14.51
CA ALA A 3 -3.65 -28.17 13.58
C ALA A 3 -4.71 -28.36 12.47
N HIS A 4 -6.00 -28.28 12.83
CA HIS A 4 -7.11 -28.43 11.89
C HIS A 4 -7.21 -27.25 10.92
N THR A 5 -6.97 -26.02 11.38
CA THR A 5 -6.91 -24.83 10.52
C THR A 5 -5.75 -24.93 9.53
N ASN A 6 -4.59 -25.43 9.97
CA ASN A 6 -3.43 -25.62 9.11
C ASN A 6 -3.68 -26.70 8.03
N GLU A 7 -4.35 -27.80 8.38
CA GLU A 7 -4.76 -28.82 7.40
C GLU A 7 -5.71 -28.25 6.34
N LEU A 8 -6.70 -27.44 6.75
CA LEU A 8 -7.60 -26.74 5.82
C LEU A 8 -6.85 -25.76 4.92
N GLU A 9 -5.91 -24.99 5.45
CA GLU A 9 -5.07 -24.08 4.66
C GLU A 9 -4.18 -24.82 3.67
N LEU A 10 -3.62 -25.96 4.07
CA LEU A 10 -2.83 -26.83 3.19
C LEU A 10 -3.69 -27.40 2.05
N GLN A 11 -4.88 -27.91 2.36
CA GLN A 11 -5.84 -28.40 1.35
C GLN A 11 -6.27 -27.29 0.38
N LEU A 12 -6.47 -26.06 0.86
CA LEU A 12 -6.78 -24.91 0.00
C LEU A 12 -5.57 -24.51 -0.87
N GLN A 13 -4.35 -24.67 -0.36
CA GLN A 13 -3.12 -24.36 -1.09
C GLN A 13 -2.70 -25.46 -2.07
N GLU A 14 -3.15 -26.69 -1.89
CA GLU A 14 -2.88 -27.80 -2.80
C GLU A 14 -3.30 -27.46 -4.25
N GLY A 15 -2.38 -27.72 -5.19
CA GLY A 15 -2.57 -27.44 -6.61
C GLY A 15 -2.44 -25.98 -7.04
N THR A 16 -2.15 -25.03 -6.15
CA THR A 16 -1.96 -23.62 -6.54
C THR A 16 -0.56 -23.35 -7.09
N SER A 17 -0.44 -22.53 -8.14
CA SER A 17 0.83 -22.08 -8.71
C SER A 17 0.98 -20.56 -8.63
N TYR A 18 2.21 -20.04 -8.73
CA TYR A 18 2.44 -18.60 -8.87
C TYR A 18 1.81 -18.04 -10.15
N LEU A 19 1.66 -18.87 -11.19
CA LEU A 19 0.98 -18.48 -12.43
C LEU A 19 -0.50 -18.16 -12.21
N ASP A 20 -1.14 -18.73 -11.20
CA ASP A 20 -2.55 -18.48 -10.90
C ASP A 20 -2.78 -17.09 -10.30
N CYS A 21 -1.73 -16.47 -9.74
CA CYS A 21 -1.76 -15.08 -9.28
C CYS A 21 -1.89 -14.10 -10.46
N PHE A 22 -1.51 -14.51 -11.68
CA PHE A 22 -1.57 -13.70 -12.89
C PHE A 22 -2.78 -14.03 -13.79
N ARG A 23 -3.71 -14.87 -13.35
CA ARG A 23 -4.88 -15.30 -14.13
C ARG A 23 -6.17 -14.66 -13.62
N GLY A 24 -6.98 -14.18 -14.56
CA GLY A 24 -8.34 -13.69 -14.30
C GLY A 24 -8.40 -12.59 -13.23
N PRO A 25 -9.35 -12.65 -12.27
CA PRO A 25 -9.54 -11.60 -11.26
C PRO A 25 -8.37 -11.49 -10.27
N ASN A 26 -7.55 -12.54 -10.15
CA ASN A 26 -6.39 -12.55 -9.26
C ASN A 26 -5.25 -11.67 -9.76
N LEU A 27 -5.16 -11.41 -11.07
CA LEU A 27 -4.19 -10.46 -11.63
C LEU A 27 -4.40 -9.07 -11.02
N ARG A 28 -5.65 -8.60 -10.99
CA ARG A 28 -6.01 -7.30 -10.42
C ARG A 28 -5.69 -7.23 -8.93
N ARG A 29 -5.93 -8.30 -8.18
CA ARG A 29 -5.61 -8.37 -6.75
C ARG A 29 -4.10 -8.33 -6.51
N THR A 30 -3.34 -9.08 -7.30
CA THR A 30 -1.87 -9.13 -7.23
C THR A 30 -1.26 -7.79 -7.61
N GLU A 31 -1.79 -7.12 -8.64
CA GLU A 31 -1.42 -5.75 -8.99
C GLU A 31 -1.68 -4.80 -7.82
N ILE A 32 -2.89 -4.82 -7.23
CA ILE A 32 -3.24 -3.93 -6.12
C ILE A 32 -2.30 -4.15 -4.93
N ALA A 33 -2.09 -5.40 -4.52
CA ALA A 33 -1.20 -5.72 -3.41
C ALA A 33 0.24 -5.25 -3.68
N SER A 34 0.73 -5.45 -4.92
CA SER A 34 2.09 -5.04 -5.33
C SER A 34 2.25 -3.53 -5.33
N VAL A 35 1.30 -2.79 -5.92
CA VAL A 35 1.39 -1.33 -6.00
C VAL A 35 1.22 -0.70 -4.62
N VAL A 36 0.37 -1.23 -3.75
CA VAL A 36 0.23 -0.77 -2.36
C VAL A 36 1.56 -0.94 -1.60
N TRP A 37 2.24 -2.07 -1.77
CA TRP A 37 3.59 -2.28 -1.23
C TRP A 37 4.60 -1.29 -1.80
N MET A 38 4.66 -1.13 -3.13
CA MET A 38 5.57 -0.19 -3.81
C MET A 38 5.30 1.27 -3.41
N THR A 39 4.05 1.61 -3.10
CA THR A 39 3.66 2.98 -2.74
C THR A 39 4.35 3.45 -1.46
N GLN A 40 4.69 2.56 -0.53
CA GLN A 40 5.51 2.93 0.64
C GLN A 40 6.87 3.52 0.24
N VAL A 41 7.47 3.04 -0.85
CA VAL A 41 8.73 3.57 -1.39
C VAL A 41 8.47 4.81 -2.23
N LEU A 42 7.52 4.71 -3.16
CA LEU A 42 7.23 5.73 -4.17
C LEU A 42 6.62 7.01 -3.57
N CYS A 43 6.02 6.95 -2.37
CA CYS A 43 5.56 8.13 -1.66
C CYS A 43 6.71 9.01 -1.15
N GLY A 44 7.97 8.56 -1.27
CA GLY A 44 9.16 9.34 -0.94
C GLY A 44 9.71 9.12 0.46
N ILE A 45 9.38 7.99 1.12
CA ILE A 45 9.86 7.74 2.49
C ILE A 45 11.39 7.72 2.61
N TRP A 46 12.09 7.25 1.58
CA TRP A 46 13.56 7.26 1.54
C TRP A 46 14.13 8.68 1.50
N PHE A 47 13.43 9.62 0.87
CA PHE A 47 13.79 11.03 0.90
C PHE A 47 13.43 11.67 2.23
N GLY A 48 12.18 11.46 2.68
CA GLY A 48 11.65 12.01 3.93
C GLY A 48 12.35 11.49 5.18
N GLY A 49 12.95 10.31 5.15
CA GLY A 49 13.73 9.74 6.25
C GLY A 49 15.11 10.39 6.46
N ASN A 50 15.62 11.17 5.51
CA ASN A 50 16.93 11.81 5.59
C ASN A 50 16.89 13.24 6.19
N VAL A 51 15.97 13.49 7.12
CA VAL A 51 15.74 14.81 7.75
C VAL A 51 17.02 15.40 8.35
N THR A 52 17.79 14.58 9.04
CA THR A 52 19.04 14.99 9.71
C THR A 52 20.07 15.50 8.71
N TYR A 53 20.16 14.85 7.55
CA TYR A 53 21.06 15.20 6.48
C TYR A 53 20.67 16.54 5.83
N PHE A 54 19.37 16.79 5.62
CA PHE A 54 18.88 18.09 5.14
C PHE A 54 19.20 19.23 6.08
N LEU A 55 19.03 19.01 7.39
CA LEU A 55 19.36 20.00 8.40
C LEU A 55 20.86 20.30 8.44
N GLN A 56 21.70 19.27 8.35
CA GLN A 56 23.16 19.44 8.27
C GLN A 56 23.57 20.20 7.00
N GLN A 57 22.98 19.90 5.84
CA GLN A 57 23.23 20.66 4.60
C GLN A 57 22.78 22.12 4.67
N ALA A 58 21.82 22.44 5.54
CA ALA A 58 21.40 23.81 5.82
C ALA A 58 22.33 24.55 6.80
N GLY A 59 23.41 23.91 7.27
CA GLY A 59 24.41 24.49 8.15
C GLY A 59 24.14 24.31 9.64
N PHE A 60 23.27 23.37 10.03
CA PHE A 60 23.00 23.10 11.44
C PHE A 60 24.16 22.33 12.09
N ASN A 61 24.36 22.61 13.37
CA ASN A 61 25.26 21.82 14.21
C ASN A 61 24.77 20.34 14.21
N PRO A 62 25.66 19.35 14.02
CA PRO A 62 25.34 17.93 14.13
C PRO A 62 24.48 17.54 15.34
N ASP A 63 24.73 18.12 16.52
CA ASP A 63 23.98 17.81 17.74
C ASP A 63 22.48 18.15 17.60
N LYS A 64 22.17 19.34 17.07
CA LYS A 64 20.78 19.77 16.83
C LYS A 64 20.10 18.96 15.74
N SER A 65 20.85 18.54 14.73
CA SER A 65 20.32 17.68 13.66
C SER A 65 19.98 16.29 14.19
N PHE A 66 20.78 15.78 15.14
CA PHE A 66 20.54 14.50 15.81
C PHE A 66 19.30 14.56 16.72
N ASP A 67 19.14 15.63 17.52
CA ASP A 67 17.94 15.85 18.35
C ASP A 67 16.66 15.82 17.51
N PHE A 68 16.68 16.45 16.33
CA PHE A 68 15.58 16.41 15.36
C PHE A 68 15.30 14.99 14.83
N GLY A 69 16.36 14.21 14.58
CA GLY A 69 16.24 12.81 14.18
C GLY A 69 15.54 11.96 15.26
N ILE A 70 15.88 12.16 16.54
CA ILE A 70 15.20 11.49 17.66
C ILE A 70 13.73 11.93 17.72
N GLY A 71 13.46 13.23 17.65
CA GLY A 71 12.09 13.75 17.64
C GLY A 71 11.24 13.18 16.51
N THR A 72 11.83 13.06 15.32
CA THR A 72 11.17 12.46 14.14
C THR A 72 10.80 10.99 14.39
N ASN A 73 11.69 10.21 15.00
CA ASN A 73 11.40 8.81 15.36
C ASN A 73 10.30 8.71 16.44
N GLY A 74 10.31 9.60 17.43
CA GLY A 74 9.26 9.66 18.46
C GLY A 74 7.89 9.99 17.87
N ILE A 75 7.83 10.93 16.92
CA ILE A 75 6.61 11.27 16.19
C ILE A 75 6.16 10.10 15.31
N ALA A 76 7.08 9.38 14.67
CA ALA A 76 6.75 8.19 13.88
C ALA A 76 6.09 7.10 14.75
N LEU A 77 6.62 6.88 15.95
CA LEU A 77 6.04 5.94 16.93
C LEU A 77 4.64 6.40 17.37
N ALA A 78 4.49 7.66 17.77
CA ALA A 78 3.20 8.22 18.17
C ALA A 78 2.17 8.17 17.03
N GLY A 79 2.59 8.48 15.80
CA GLY A 79 1.76 8.39 14.60
C GLY A 79 1.29 6.96 14.33
N THR A 80 2.17 5.98 14.51
CA THR A 80 1.82 4.57 14.36
C THR A 80 0.78 4.13 15.40
N ILE A 81 0.93 4.54 16.67
CA ILE A 81 -0.06 4.26 17.72
C ILE A 81 -1.40 4.95 17.40
N ALA A 82 -1.36 6.20 16.93
CA ALA A 82 -2.58 6.92 16.53
C ALA A 82 -3.31 6.22 15.38
N SER A 83 -2.59 5.57 14.45
CA SER A 83 -3.20 4.83 13.34
C SER A 83 -4.19 3.76 13.82
N TRP A 84 -3.93 3.11 14.96
CA TRP A 84 -4.79 2.06 15.50
C TRP A 84 -6.20 2.57 15.83
N PHE A 85 -6.31 3.84 16.25
CA PHE A 85 -7.58 4.46 16.59
C PHE A 85 -8.29 5.09 15.38
N VAL A 86 -7.52 5.51 14.37
CA VAL A 86 -8.03 6.20 13.18
C VAL A 86 -8.50 5.20 12.12
N MET A 87 -7.76 4.11 11.94
CA MET A 87 -8.02 3.11 10.88
C MET A 87 -9.42 2.48 10.95
N PRO A 88 -9.95 2.09 12.14
CA PRO A 88 -11.30 1.53 12.23
C PRO A 88 -12.39 2.55 11.86
N ARG A 89 -12.16 3.85 12.08
CA ARG A 89 -13.19 4.89 11.93
C ARG A 89 -13.29 5.46 10.50
N VAL A 90 -12.16 5.73 9.84
CA VAL A 90 -12.14 6.50 8.58
C VAL A 90 -12.19 5.62 7.32
N GLY A 91 -11.71 4.37 7.40
CA GLY A 91 -11.57 3.49 6.22
C GLY A 91 -10.19 3.56 5.60
N ARG A 92 -9.78 2.47 4.93
CA ARG A 92 -8.39 2.27 4.48
C ARG A 92 -8.09 3.12 3.25
N ARG A 93 -9.00 3.14 2.26
CA ARG A 93 -8.81 3.89 1.00
C ARG A 93 -8.73 5.39 1.27
N THR A 94 -9.63 5.90 2.10
CA THR A 94 -9.67 7.33 2.46
C THR A 94 -8.39 7.75 3.18
N LEU A 95 -7.92 6.96 4.15
CA LEU A 95 -6.67 7.27 4.86
C LEU A 95 -5.46 7.23 3.93
N TYR A 96 -5.41 6.27 3.01
CA TYR A 96 -4.33 6.16 2.05
C TYR A 96 -4.30 7.36 1.10
N LEU A 97 -5.47 7.78 0.57
CA LEU A 97 -5.57 8.95 -0.31
C LEU A 97 -5.23 10.26 0.40
N VAL A 98 -5.79 10.48 1.60
CA VAL A 98 -5.50 11.69 2.39
C VAL A 98 -4.03 11.73 2.75
N GLY A 99 -3.46 10.62 3.21
CA GLY A 99 -2.04 10.49 3.53
C GLY A 99 -1.15 10.84 2.34
N LEU A 100 -1.39 10.23 1.19
CA LEU A 100 -0.63 10.50 -0.03
C LEU A 100 -0.77 11.96 -0.51
N SER A 101 -1.97 12.55 -0.39
CA SER A 101 -2.18 13.96 -0.78
C SER A 101 -1.41 14.95 0.10
N VAL A 102 -1.35 14.70 1.42
CA VAL A 102 -0.58 15.50 2.37
C VAL A 102 0.92 15.34 2.09
N MET A 103 1.38 14.10 1.92
CA MET A 103 2.78 13.82 1.57
C MET A 103 3.20 14.47 0.25
N PHE A 104 2.37 14.38 -0.78
CA PHE A 104 2.60 15.04 -2.07
C PHE A 104 2.75 16.55 -1.92
N THR A 105 1.85 17.18 -1.16
CA THR A 105 1.88 18.63 -0.90
C THR A 105 3.16 19.02 -0.16
N VAL A 106 3.55 18.24 0.85
CA VAL A 106 4.78 18.49 1.61
C VAL A 106 6.03 18.34 0.73
N LEU A 107 6.12 17.29 -0.08
CA LEU A 107 7.24 17.09 -1.02
C LEU A 107 7.32 18.20 -2.06
N MET A 108 6.18 18.69 -2.54
CA MET A 108 6.10 19.81 -3.47
C MET A 108 6.65 21.09 -2.81
N VAL A 109 6.22 21.43 -1.59
CA VAL A 109 6.70 22.61 -0.86
C VAL A 109 8.20 22.51 -0.58
N VAL A 110 8.69 21.35 -0.15
CA VAL A 110 10.13 21.14 0.08
C VAL A 110 10.94 21.21 -1.23
N GLY A 111 10.37 20.73 -2.34
CA GLY A 111 10.89 20.93 -3.69
C GLY A 111 11.11 22.41 -4.01
N PHE A 112 10.09 23.24 -3.82
CA PHE A 112 10.17 24.68 -4.05
C PHE A 112 11.15 25.39 -3.11
N LEU A 113 11.21 24.98 -1.84
CA LEU A 113 12.18 25.48 -0.87
C LEU A 113 13.63 25.14 -1.24
N GLY A 114 13.86 24.15 -2.10
CA GLY A 114 15.17 23.81 -2.64
C GLY A 114 15.66 24.68 -3.80
N ILE A 115 14.85 25.62 -4.31
CA ILE A 115 15.21 26.52 -5.43
C ILE A 115 16.07 27.70 -4.98
N PRO A 116 15.72 28.45 -3.91
CA PRO A 116 16.51 29.59 -3.45
C PRO A 116 17.87 29.18 -2.90
N THR A 117 18.78 30.16 -2.76
CA THR A 117 20.05 29.92 -2.07
C THR A 117 19.80 29.47 -0.63
N PRO A 118 20.62 28.52 -0.12
CA PRO A 118 20.45 27.96 1.21
C PRO A 118 20.52 29.06 2.26
N ARG A 119 19.44 29.21 3.03
CA ARG A 119 19.34 30.11 4.19
C ARG A 119 18.92 29.31 5.41
N PRO A 120 19.34 29.70 6.63
CA PRO A 120 19.02 28.95 7.84
C PRO A 120 17.51 28.69 8.04
N TRP A 121 16.65 29.67 7.74
CA TRP A 121 15.19 29.53 7.86
C TRP A 121 14.60 28.45 6.93
N ILE A 122 15.18 28.26 5.75
CA ILE A 122 14.77 27.21 4.79
C ILE A 122 15.02 25.82 5.39
N GLY A 123 16.15 25.67 6.10
CA GLY A 123 16.49 24.45 6.83
C GLY A 123 15.44 24.11 7.90
N TRP A 124 15.11 25.06 8.78
CA TRP A 124 14.07 24.88 9.80
C TRP A 124 12.71 24.49 9.20
N THR A 125 12.27 25.20 8.16
CA THR A 125 10.99 24.92 7.51
C THR A 125 11.00 23.55 6.83
N SER A 126 12.06 23.20 6.11
CA SER A 126 12.18 21.89 5.46
C SER A 126 12.20 20.73 6.47
N GLY A 127 12.91 20.88 7.58
CA GLY A 127 12.95 19.88 8.65
C GLY A 127 11.58 19.68 9.32
N ALA A 128 10.88 20.78 9.64
CA ALA A 128 9.52 20.72 10.20
C ALA A 128 8.53 20.06 9.24
N LEU A 129 8.57 20.40 7.95
CA LEU A 129 7.75 19.79 6.92
C LEU A 129 8.05 18.29 6.77
N MET A 130 9.31 17.88 6.79
CA MET A 130 9.68 16.46 6.74
C MET A 130 9.25 15.69 8.00
N MET A 131 9.23 16.32 9.18
CA MET A 131 8.62 15.70 10.37
C MET A 131 7.12 15.48 10.19
N ILE A 132 6.39 16.45 9.63
CA ILE A 132 4.96 16.29 9.29
C ILE A 132 4.78 15.18 8.26
N PHE A 133 5.67 15.06 7.27
CA PHE A 133 5.67 13.96 6.31
C PHE A 133 5.78 12.60 7.01
N VAL A 134 6.75 12.42 7.90
CA VAL A 134 6.95 11.17 8.64
C VAL A 134 5.77 10.88 9.57
N ALA A 135 5.22 11.89 10.24
CA ALA A 135 4.03 11.75 11.08
C ALA A 135 2.83 11.24 10.26
N THR A 136 2.58 11.88 9.12
CA THR A 136 1.49 11.51 8.21
C THR A 136 1.70 10.09 7.70
N TYR A 137 2.93 9.73 7.33
CA TYR A 137 3.28 8.37 6.90
C TYR A 137 2.99 7.32 7.97
N GLY A 138 3.39 7.60 9.23
CA GLY A 138 3.15 6.70 10.36
C GLY A 138 1.67 6.52 10.71
N VAL A 139 0.83 7.53 10.49
CA VAL A 139 -0.63 7.44 10.74
C VAL A 139 -1.38 6.76 9.59
N THR A 140 -0.89 6.91 8.35
CA THR A 140 -1.64 6.55 7.14
C THR A 140 -0.96 5.42 6.36
N VAL A 141 -0.09 5.76 5.41
CA VAL A 141 0.44 4.85 4.38
C VAL A 141 1.15 3.64 4.98
N GLY A 142 1.98 3.85 6.01
CA GLY A 142 2.73 2.78 6.67
C GLY A 142 1.82 1.65 7.18
N PRO A 143 1.00 1.88 8.22
CA PRO A 143 0.16 0.84 8.81
C PRO A 143 -0.95 0.36 7.87
N VAL A 144 -1.57 1.26 7.11
CA VAL A 144 -2.67 0.89 6.19
C VAL A 144 -2.19 -0.05 5.08
N CYS A 145 -0.93 0.09 4.63
CA CYS A 145 -0.36 -0.81 3.63
C CYS A 145 -0.38 -2.27 4.08
N TYR A 146 -0.01 -2.55 5.33
CA TYR A 146 0.02 -3.92 5.87
C TYR A 146 -1.39 -4.52 5.93
N CYS A 147 -2.39 -3.72 6.30
CA CYS A 147 -3.78 -4.16 6.32
C CYS A 147 -4.29 -4.47 4.90
N LEU A 148 -4.08 -3.55 3.95
CA LEU A 148 -4.52 -3.73 2.55
C LEU A 148 -3.91 -4.97 1.90
N VAL A 149 -2.61 -5.22 2.13
CA VAL A 149 -1.93 -6.40 1.58
C VAL A 149 -2.45 -7.71 2.18
N ALA A 150 -2.95 -7.68 3.42
CA ALA A 150 -3.56 -8.85 4.04
C ALA A 150 -5.04 -9.05 3.62
N GLU A 151 -5.77 -7.96 3.37
CA GLU A 151 -7.21 -7.96 3.10
C GLU A 151 -7.57 -8.18 1.61
N ILE A 152 -6.73 -7.75 0.66
CA ILE A 152 -7.04 -7.79 -0.79
C ILE A 152 -6.85 -9.17 -1.45
N PRO A 153 -5.79 -9.94 -1.16
CA PRO A 153 -5.58 -11.23 -1.80
C PRO A 153 -6.66 -12.25 -1.42
N SER A 154 -7.06 -13.09 -2.38
CA SER A 154 -7.94 -14.24 -2.12
C SER A 154 -7.29 -15.16 -1.08
N THR A 155 -8.08 -15.75 -0.19
CA THR A 155 -7.59 -16.62 0.88
C THR A 155 -6.68 -17.75 0.34
N ARG A 156 -7.04 -18.33 -0.81
CA ARG A 156 -6.31 -19.42 -1.46
C ARG A 156 -4.91 -19.04 -1.95
N LEU A 157 -4.75 -17.84 -2.53
CA LEU A 157 -3.50 -17.36 -3.10
C LEU A 157 -2.80 -16.29 -2.24
N ARG A 158 -3.26 -16.09 -1.00
CA ARG A 158 -2.83 -14.99 -0.14
C ARG A 158 -1.32 -14.96 0.03
N ILE A 159 -0.72 -16.07 0.49
CA ILE A 159 0.72 -16.13 0.75
C ILE A 159 1.53 -15.80 -0.51
N LYS A 160 1.18 -16.41 -1.66
CA LYS A 160 1.88 -16.21 -2.93
C LYS A 160 1.78 -14.76 -3.42
N THR A 161 0.59 -14.17 -3.31
CA THR A 161 0.33 -12.78 -3.68
C THR A 161 1.15 -11.82 -2.82
N VAL A 162 1.19 -12.05 -1.50
CA VAL A 162 1.97 -11.24 -0.55
C VAL A 162 3.47 -11.32 -0.85
N VAL A 163 3.99 -12.52 -1.18
CA VAL A 163 5.39 -12.71 -1.58
C VAL A 163 5.72 -11.95 -2.86
N LEU A 164 4.88 -12.05 -3.90
CA LEU A 164 5.06 -11.30 -5.14
C LEU A 164 5.04 -9.79 -4.90
N ALA A 165 4.09 -9.31 -4.10
CA ALA A 165 3.98 -7.91 -3.74
C ALA A 165 5.20 -7.40 -2.95
N ARG A 166 5.74 -8.23 -2.03
CA ARG A 166 6.95 -7.93 -1.28
C ARG A 166 8.18 -7.88 -2.18
N ASN A 167 8.29 -8.77 -3.16
CA ASN A 167 9.38 -8.72 -4.14
C ASN A 167 9.31 -7.43 -4.98
N ALA A 168 8.12 -7.00 -5.39
CA ALA A 168 7.95 -5.72 -6.08
C ALA A 168 8.43 -4.53 -5.21
N TYR A 169 8.07 -4.51 -3.93
CA TYR A 169 8.60 -3.53 -2.98
C TYR A 169 10.13 -3.54 -2.90
N LEU A 170 10.75 -4.72 -2.83
CA LEU A 170 12.21 -4.85 -2.73
C LEU A 170 12.90 -4.32 -3.99
N ILE A 171 12.38 -4.63 -5.18
CA ILE A 171 12.92 -4.13 -6.45
C ILE A 171 12.89 -2.60 -6.49
N VAL A 172 11.74 -2.00 -6.16
CA VAL A 172 11.62 -0.53 -6.12
C VAL A 172 12.50 0.06 -5.02
N SER A 173 12.64 -0.62 -3.88
CA SER A 173 13.53 -0.20 -2.79
C SER A 173 15.00 -0.19 -3.22
N ILE A 174 15.45 -1.16 -4.00
CA ILE A 174 16.82 -1.19 -4.54
C ILE A 174 17.04 0.03 -5.45
N VAL A 175 16.10 0.32 -6.35
CA VAL A 175 16.17 1.50 -7.23
C VAL A 175 16.20 2.79 -6.41
N ALA A 176 15.34 2.89 -5.39
CA ALA A 176 15.31 4.02 -4.47
C ALA A 176 16.64 4.22 -3.72
N ASN A 177 17.24 3.14 -3.25
CA ASN A 177 18.53 3.15 -2.55
C ASN A 177 19.69 3.54 -3.48
N PHE A 178 19.60 3.27 -4.78
CA PHE A 178 20.58 3.75 -5.74
C PHE A 178 20.36 5.23 -6.12
N LEU A 179 19.10 5.66 -6.22
CA LEU A 179 18.73 7.01 -6.65
C LEU A 179 18.93 8.07 -5.56
N ASN A 180 18.68 7.73 -4.30
CA ASN A 180 18.63 8.70 -3.19
C ASN A 180 20.01 9.26 -2.79
N PRO A 181 21.11 8.47 -2.70
CA PRO A 181 22.42 9.00 -2.34
C PRO A 181 22.95 10.05 -3.33
N PRO A 182 22.88 9.87 -4.67
CA PRO A 182 23.26 10.91 -5.64
C PRO A 182 22.42 12.19 -5.55
N ILE A 183 21.11 12.07 -5.29
CA ILE A 183 20.20 13.23 -5.12
C ILE A 183 20.66 14.10 -3.95
N LEU A 184 21.02 13.45 -2.85
CA LEU A 184 21.38 14.09 -1.59
C LEU A 184 22.83 14.60 -1.61
N ASN A 185 23.76 13.86 -2.23
CA ASN A 185 25.19 14.15 -2.11
C ASN A 185 25.60 15.49 -2.78
N PRO A 186 26.25 16.42 -2.03
CA PRO A 186 26.77 17.69 -2.53
C PRO A 186 27.77 17.57 -3.68
N THR A 187 28.50 16.45 -3.77
CA THR A 187 29.51 16.22 -4.81
C THR A 187 28.97 15.49 -6.04
N ALA A 188 27.71 15.04 -6.01
CA ALA A 188 27.04 14.39 -7.13
C ALA A 188 25.99 15.32 -7.75
N TRP A 189 24.70 15.00 -7.62
CA TRP A 189 23.64 15.81 -8.24
C TRP A 189 23.27 17.04 -7.42
N ASN A 190 23.63 17.08 -6.12
CA ASN A 190 23.44 18.22 -5.21
C ASN A 190 22.05 18.88 -5.35
N LEU A 191 21.02 18.04 -5.54
CA LEU A 191 19.67 18.52 -5.78
C LEU A 191 19.08 19.09 -4.49
N ARG A 192 19.62 18.73 -3.32
CA ARG A 192 19.15 19.20 -2.00
C ARG A 192 17.61 19.08 -1.95
N GLY A 193 16.92 20.15 -1.59
CA GLY A 193 15.45 20.20 -1.57
C GLY A 193 14.79 19.88 -2.93
N LYS A 194 15.45 20.15 -4.07
CA LYS A 194 14.91 19.84 -5.41
C LYS A 194 14.74 18.34 -5.65
N GLY A 195 15.41 17.49 -4.88
CA GLY A 195 15.13 16.04 -4.87
C GLY A 195 13.67 15.73 -4.53
N GLY A 196 13.00 16.62 -3.78
CA GLY A 196 11.58 16.54 -3.50
C GLY A 196 10.71 16.53 -4.76
N PHE A 197 11.12 17.17 -5.87
CA PHE A 197 10.36 17.14 -7.13
C PHE A 197 10.35 15.75 -7.78
N ILE A 198 11.46 15.01 -7.70
CA ILE A 198 11.56 13.66 -8.25
C ILE A 198 10.58 12.75 -7.51
N TRP A 199 10.63 12.76 -6.17
CA TRP A 199 9.74 11.99 -5.32
C TRP A 199 8.30 12.46 -5.37
N CYS A 200 8.06 13.76 -5.57
CA CYS A 200 6.74 14.33 -5.82
C CYS A 200 6.11 13.75 -7.09
N GLY A 201 6.89 13.57 -8.17
CA GLY A 201 6.42 12.92 -9.40
C GLY A 201 5.99 11.46 -9.19
N PHE A 202 6.80 10.68 -8.45
CA PHE A 202 6.44 9.30 -8.08
C PHE A 202 5.25 9.26 -7.13
N CYS A 203 5.17 10.18 -6.16
CA CYS A 203 4.06 10.27 -5.22
C CYS A 203 2.74 10.63 -5.93
N LEU A 204 2.80 11.49 -6.95
CA LEU A 204 1.63 11.82 -7.78
C LEU A 204 1.14 10.63 -8.58
N SER A 205 2.05 9.85 -9.18
CA SER A 205 1.65 8.69 -10.00
C SER A 205 0.94 7.63 -9.15
N VAL A 206 1.44 7.35 -7.94
CA VAL A 206 0.78 6.42 -7.01
C VAL A 206 -0.49 7.00 -6.39
N LEU A 207 -0.57 8.33 -6.17
CA LEU A 207 -1.80 9.00 -5.73
C LEU A 207 -2.90 8.86 -6.77
N VAL A 208 -2.59 9.13 -8.04
CA VAL A 208 -3.52 8.94 -9.16
C VAL A 208 -3.95 7.48 -9.25
N TRP A 209 -2.99 6.54 -9.22
CA TRP A 209 -3.32 5.11 -9.26
C TRP A 209 -4.24 4.70 -8.09
N THR A 210 -3.94 5.16 -6.87
CA THR A 210 -4.73 4.87 -5.67
C THR A 210 -6.17 5.40 -5.82
N TYR A 211 -6.33 6.58 -6.41
CA TYR A 211 -7.64 7.17 -6.61
C TYR A 211 -8.53 6.37 -7.59
N PHE A 212 -7.94 5.79 -8.63
CA PHE A 212 -8.67 5.01 -9.65
C PHE A 212 -8.82 3.52 -9.30
N ARG A 213 -7.79 2.88 -8.76
CA ARG A 213 -7.69 1.41 -8.67
C ARG A 213 -7.74 0.83 -7.26
N LEU A 214 -7.52 1.61 -6.19
CA LEU A 214 -7.58 1.07 -4.83
C LEU A 214 -9.04 0.96 -4.35
N PRO A 215 -9.56 -0.27 -4.07
CA PRO A 215 -10.89 -0.44 -3.50
C PRO A 215 -10.90 -0.16 -1.99
N GLU A 216 -12.09 0.06 -1.42
CA GLU A 216 -12.27 0.16 0.04
C GLU A 216 -12.70 -1.20 0.61
N PRO A 217 -11.85 -1.90 1.38
CA PRO A 217 -12.19 -3.19 1.98
C PRO A 217 -12.96 -3.07 3.31
N LYS A 218 -13.08 -1.87 3.89
CA LYS A 218 -13.71 -1.71 5.22
C LYS A 218 -15.15 -2.21 5.23
N GLY A 219 -15.42 -3.15 6.13
CA GLY A 219 -16.76 -3.67 6.40
C GLY A 219 -17.20 -4.81 5.47
N LEU A 220 -16.31 -5.29 4.59
CA LEU A 220 -16.54 -6.44 3.74
C LEU A 220 -15.82 -7.67 4.33
N SER A 221 -16.50 -8.81 4.33
CA SER A 221 -15.92 -10.12 4.57
C SER A 221 -15.01 -10.52 3.41
N THR A 222 -14.12 -11.48 3.66
CA THR A 222 -13.24 -12.04 2.63
C THR A 222 -14.03 -12.62 1.46
N THR A 223 -15.20 -13.21 1.74
CA THR A 223 -16.08 -13.81 0.73
C THR A 223 -16.80 -12.76 -0.12
N GLU A 224 -17.28 -11.66 0.48
CA GLU A 224 -17.87 -10.55 -0.28
C GLU A 224 -16.83 -9.87 -1.18
N LEU A 225 -15.61 -9.66 -0.66
CA LEU A 225 -14.50 -9.19 -1.47
C LEU A 225 -14.23 -10.14 -2.63
N ASP A 226 -14.27 -11.46 -2.38
CA ASP A 226 -14.02 -12.44 -3.42
C ASP A 226 -15.01 -12.33 -4.58
N ILE A 227 -16.29 -12.22 -4.24
CA ILE A 227 -17.39 -12.02 -5.19
C ILE A 227 -17.22 -10.71 -5.98
N LEU A 228 -16.94 -9.59 -5.30
CA LEU A 228 -16.77 -8.29 -5.96
C LEU A 228 -15.61 -8.26 -6.97
N PHE A 229 -14.54 -9.01 -6.68
CA PHE A 229 -13.43 -9.17 -7.61
C PHE A 229 -13.76 -10.11 -8.78
N GLU A 230 -14.53 -11.18 -8.56
CA GLU A 230 -15.03 -12.07 -9.61
C GLU A 230 -15.98 -11.34 -10.57
N ASP A 231 -16.87 -10.51 -10.05
CA ASP A 231 -17.83 -9.72 -10.84
C ASP A 231 -17.19 -8.52 -11.56
N GLY A 232 -15.88 -8.32 -11.40
CA GLY A 232 -15.14 -7.27 -12.10
C GLY A 232 -15.51 -5.85 -11.69
N VAL A 233 -16.16 -5.66 -10.53
CA VAL A 233 -16.70 -4.37 -10.09
C VAL A 233 -15.58 -3.31 -10.04
N SER A 234 -15.87 -2.09 -10.49
CA SER A 234 -14.91 -0.98 -10.43
C SER A 234 -14.51 -0.70 -8.98
N ALA A 235 -13.24 -0.41 -8.72
CA ALA A 235 -12.71 -0.18 -7.36
C ALA A 235 -13.45 0.95 -6.61
N ARG A 236 -14.14 1.83 -7.35
CA ARG A 236 -14.91 2.95 -6.81
C ARG A 236 -16.31 2.56 -6.32
N ASP A 237 -16.87 1.49 -6.87
CA ASP A 237 -18.25 1.08 -6.61
C ASP A 237 -18.34 -0.07 -5.59
N PHE A 238 -17.20 -0.53 -5.06
CA PHE A 238 -17.15 -1.52 -3.96
C PHE A 238 -17.98 -1.12 -2.73
N ARG A 239 -18.20 0.19 -2.51
CA ARG A 239 -19.02 0.69 -1.40
C ARG A 239 -20.53 0.70 -1.72
N LYS A 240 -20.91 0.61 -2.99
CA LYS A 240 -22.31 0.74 -3.45
C LYS A 240 -22.95 -0.61 -3.75
N VAL A 241 -22.15 -1.61 -4.08
CA VAL A 241 -22.62 -2.96 -4.38
C VAL A 241 -22.76 -3.73 -3.07
N HIS A 242 -23.99 -3.95 -2.64
CA HIS A 242 -24.29 -4.90 -1.57
C HIS A 242 -24.30 -6.29 -2.18
N VAL A 243 -23.49 -7.20 -1.65
CA VAL A 243 -23.42 -8.59 -2.08
C VAL A 243 -23.79 -9.42 -0.88
N ASP A 244 -24.85 -10.22 -0.98
CA ASP A 244 -25.15 -11.22 0.04
C ASP A 244 -24.42 -12.54 -0.32
N PRO A 245 -23.43 -12.98 0.46
CA PRO A 245 -22.67 -14.20 0.18
C PRO A 245 -23.54 -15.46 0.18
N PHE A 246 -24.64 -15.44 0.94
CA PHE A 246 -25.49 -16.61 1.14
C PHE A 246 -26.44 -16.86 -0.03
N GLU A 247 -26.95 -15.81 -0.67
CA GLU A 247 -27.81 -15.96 -1.86
C GLU A 247 -27.05 -16.56 -3.05
N ARG A 248 -25.79 -16.19 -3.25
CA ARG A 248 -24.98 -16.72 -4.37
C ARG A 248 -24.44 -18.12 -4.10
N GLY A 249 -24.18 -18.46 -2.84
CA GLY A 249 -23.84 -19.82 -2.43
C GLY A 249 -24.99 -20.80 -2.69
N ASN A 250 -26.22 -20.38 -2.42
CA ASN A 250 -27.42 -21.17 -2.70
C ASN A 250 -27.62 -21.39 -4.21
N ASN A 251 -27.48 -20.35 -5.03
CA ASN A 251 -27.63 -20.48 -6.50
C ASN A 251 -26.52 -21.33 -7.14
N LYS A 252 -25.27 -21.24 -6.68
CA LYS A 252 -24.17 -22.10 -7.17
C LYS A 252 -24.36 -23.56 -6.73
N GLY A 253 -24.81 -23.79 -5.49
CA GLY A 253 -25.15 -25.13 -5.01
C GLY A 253 -26.29 -25.75 -5.80
N GLU A 254 -27.34 -24.98 -6.08
CA GLU A 254 -28.48 -25.42 -6.90
C GLU A 254 -28.07 -25.67 -8.37
N GLU A 255 -27.18 -24.86 -8.96
CA GLU A 255 -26.64 -25.12 -10.31
C GLU A 255 -25.72 -26.35 -10.36
N GLU A 256 -24.91 -26.58 -9.32
CA GLU A 256 -24.01 -27.73 -9.24
C GLU A 256 -24.80 -29.02 -9.00
N ASP A 257 -25.79 -29.00 -8.09
CA ASP A 257 -26.73 -30.10 -7.86
C ASP A 257 -27.58 -30.37 -9.11
N ALA A 258 -28.02 -29.33 -9.84
CA ALA A 258 -28.74 -29.50 -11.10
C ALA A 258 -27.84 -30.13 -12.18
N ARG A 259 -26.57 -29.75 -12.28
CA ARG A 259 -25.62 -30.36 -13.23
C ARG A 259 -25.30 -31.80 -12.87
N VAL A 260 -25.14 -32.11 -11.58
CA VAL A 260 -24.92 -33.49 -11.09
C VAL A 260 -26.17 -34.34 -11.33
N ALA A 261 -27.37 -33.80 -11.10
CA ALA A 261 -28.64 -34.48 -11.40
C ALA A 261 -28.82 -34.75 -12.91
N ILE A 262 -28.50 -33.78 -13.76
CA ILE A 262 -28.53 -33.96 -15.22
C ILE A 262 -27.51 -35.02 -15.65
N ALA A 263 -26.29 -34.99 -15.13
CA ALA A 263 -25.28 -36.01 -15.42
C ALA A 263 -25.70 -37.41 -14.94
N ALA A 264 -26.32 -37.53 -13.77
CA ALA A 264 -26.84 -38.79 -13.25
C ALA A 264 -27.98 -39.35 -14.12
N SER A 265 -28.91 -38.49 -14.57
CA SER A 265 -30.01 -38.90 -15.46
C SER A 265 -29.51 -39.41 -16.82
N ALA A 266 -28.52 -38.74 -17.42
CA ALA A 266 -27.91 -39.14 -18.69
C ALA A 266 -27.11 -40.46 -18.62
N THR A 267 -26.73 -40.89 -17.41
CA THR A 267 -26.04 -42.18 -17.18
C THR A 267 -27.03 -43.33 -17.01
N THR A 268 -28.26 -43.04 -16.58
CA THR A 268 -29.31 -44.05 -16.34
C THR A 268 -30.01 -44.48 -17.63
N GLU A 269 -30.00 -43.63 -18.66
CA GLU A 269 -30.61 -43.90 -19.98
C GLU A 269 -29.71 -44.76 -20.92
N LYS A 270 -28.51 -45.15 -20.47
CA LYS A 270 -27.54 -45.97 -21.21
C LYS A 270 -27.40 -47.41 -20.69
N VAL A 271 -28.28 -47.86 -19.80
CA VAL A 271 -28.38 -49.24 -19.30
C VAL A 271 -29.71 -49.83 -19.74
#